data_AF-A0A8S4QPR7-F1
#
_entry.id   AF-A0A8S4QPR7-F1
#
_cell.length_a   1.000
_cell.length_b   1.000
_cell.length_c   1.000
_cell.angle_alpha   90.00
_cell.angle_beta   90.00
_cell.angle_gamma   90.00
#
_symmetry.space_group_name_H-M   'P 1'
#
loop_
_entity.id
_entity.type
_entity.pdbx_description
1 polymer ?
#
loop_
_entity_poly.entity_id
_entity_poly.type
_entity_poly.pdbx_seq_one_letter_code
_entity_poly.pdbx_strand_id
1 'polypeptide(L)'
;EPGDFIETNCHWVDCKLEFPTQDDLVKHINTDHIHASKKAFVCRWVGCSRDEKPFKAQYMLVVHMRRHTGEKPHKCTVSIYFFI
;
A
#
# COMPACT_ATOMS: atom_id res chain seq x y z
N GLU A 1 -10.68 -18.69 -13.28
CA GLU A 1 -10.09 -17.44 -12.77
C GLU A 1 -9.92 -17.53 -11.25
N PRO A 2 -8.71 -17.73 -10.70
CA PRO A 2 -8.52 -17.54 -9.27
C PRO A 2 -8.76 -16.05 -8.98
N GLY A 3 -9.83 -15.73 -8.25
CA GLY A 3 -10.16 -14.35 -7.91
C GLY A 3 -8.94 -13.67 -7.30
N ASP A 4 -8.59 -12.48 -7.81
CA ASP A 4 -7.53 -11.61 -7.28
C ASP A 4 -7.80 -11.49 -5.77
N PHE A 5 -7.05 -12.22 -4.94
CA PHE A 5 -7.23 -12.15 -3.49
C PHE A 5 -6.67 -10.79 -3.07
N ILE A 6 -7.59 -9.87 -2.79
CA ILE A 6 -7.26 -8.51 -2.36
C ILE A 6 -6.83 -8.62 -0.90
N GLU A 7 -5.53 -8.47 -0.62
CA GLU A 7 -5.03 -8.43 0.75
C GLU A 7 -5.50 -7.14 1.45
N THR A 8 -6.19 -7.29 2.58
CA THR A 8 -6.72 -6.17 3.38
C THR A 8 -6.15 -6.13 4.80
N ASN A 9 -5.10 -6.90 5.06
CA ASN A 9 -4.43 -7.00 6.36
C ASN A 9 -3.28 -5.99 6.45
N CYS A 10 -3.17 -5.28 7.57
CA CYS A 10 -2.00 -4.47 7.85
C CYS A 10 -0.90 -5.32 8.51
N HIS A 11 0.26 -5.44 7.84
CA HIS A 11 1.43 -6.13 8.40
C HIS A 11 2.53 -5.14 8.82
N TRP A 12 2.15 -3.95 9.28
CA TRP A 12 3.10 -3.02 9.88
C TRP A 12 3.54 -3.55 11.26
N VAL A 13 4.81 -3.35 11.63
CA VAL A 13 5.31 -3.74 12.96
C VAL A 13 4.44 -3.06 14.03
N ASP A 14 3.88 -3.86 14.95
CA ASP A 14 2.93 -3.45 15.98
C ASP A 14 1.52 -3.04 15.49
N CYS A 15 1.15 -3.34 14.25
CA CYS A 15 -0.23 -3.23 13.76
C CYS A 15 -0.81 -4.61 13.44
N LYS A 16 -2.07 -4.83 13.83
CA LYS A 16 -2.82 -6.09 13.59
C LYS A 16 -4.24 -5.82 13.10
N LEU A 17 -4.45 -4.65 12.49
CA LEU A 17 -5.77 -4.26 12.00
C LEU A 17 -6.05 -4.90 10.64
N GLU A 18 -7.28 -5.36 10.49
CA GLU A 18 -7.83 -5.92 9.26
C GLU A 18 -8.93 -5.00 8.77
N PHE A 19 -9.02 -4.81 7.46
CA PHE A 19 -9.95 -3.87 6.85
C PHE A 19 -10.92 -4.59 5.91
N PRO A 20 -12.16 -4.06 5.77
CA PRO A 20 -13.15 -4.63 4.86
C PRO A 20 -12.79 -4.35 3.39
N THR A 21 -11.99 -3.32 3.11
CA THR A 21 -11.58 -2.97 1.74
C THR A 21 -10.09 -2.59 1.69
N GLN A 22 -9.50 -2.74 0.50
CA GLN A 22 -8.12 -2.31 0.23
C GLN A 22 -7.95 -0.80 0.36
N ASP A 23 -8.98 -0.03 0.02
CA ASP A 23 -8.99 1.43 0.11
C ASP A 23 -8.88 1.88 1.58
N ASP A 24 -9.57 1.19 2.48
CA ASP A 24 -9.51 1.43 3.93
C ASP A 24 -8.14 1.06 4.51
N LEU A 25 -7.56 -0.08 4.09
CA LEU A 25 -6.19 -0.45 4.47
C LEU A 25 -5.18 0.64 4.05
N VAL A 26 -5.27 1.12 2.81
CA VAL A 26 -4.35 2.14 2.32
C VAL A 26 -4.54 3.47 3.06
N LYS A 27 -5.77 3.88 3.33
CA LYS A 27 -6.05 5.08 4.14
C LYS A 27 -5.43 4.95 5.52
N HIS A 28 -5.65 3.82 6.19
CA HIS A 28 -5.06 3.53 7.50
C HIS A 28 -3.53 3.65 7.48
N ILE A 29 -2.85 3.01 6.52
CA ILE A 29 -1.38 3.09 6.44
C ILE A 29 -0.91 4.53 6.24
N ASN A 30 -1.56 5.28 5.35
CA ASN A 30 -1.20 6.67 5.08
C ASN A 30 -1.37 7.54 6.33
N THR A 31 -2.49 7.44 7.04
CA THR A 31 -2.77 8.30 8.19
C THR A 31 -1.98 7.90 9.42
N ASP A 32 -1.96 6.60 9.74
CA ASP A 32 -1.54 6.08 11.04
C ASP A 32 -0.05 5.73 11.09
N HIS A 33 0.54 5.33 9.96
CA HIS A 33 1.94 4.92 9.90
C HIS A 33 2.83 5.92 9.18
N ILE A 34 2.32 6.58 8.12
CA ILE A 34 3.10 7.52 7.33
C ILE A 34 2.98 8.95 7.90
N HIS A 35 1.77 9.50 7.98
CA HIS A 35 1.56 10.89 8.40
C HIS A 35 1.80 11.11 9.90
N ALA A 36 1.52 10.11 10.73
CA ALA A 36 1.87 10.18 12.15
C ALA A 36 3.39 10.20 12.40
N SER A 37 4.19 9.58 11.51
CA SER A 37 5.65 9.51 11.65
C SER A 37 6.35 10.75 11.09
N LYS A 38 6.42 11.82 11.89
CA LYS A 38 7.06 13.10 11.50
C LYS A 38 8.59 13.09 11.52
N LYS A 39 9.21 12.08 12.15
CA LYS A 39 10.67 12.04 12.37
C LYS A 39 11.44 11.36 11.24
N ALA A 40 10.84 10.35 10.60
CA ALA A 40 11.45 9.62 9.49
C ALA A 40 10.38 8.94 8.63
N PHE A 41 10.63 8.92 7.32
CA PHE A 41 9.81 8.19 6.36
C PHE A 41 10.38 6.78 6.19
N VAL A 42 10.06 5.88 7.09
CA VAL A 42 10.59 4.49 7.10
C VAL A 42 9.45 3.51 6.90
N CYS A 43 9.65 2.52 6.05
CA CYS A 43 8.74 1.38 5.95
C CYS A 43 9.10 0.37 7.06
N ARG A 44 8.13 0.06 7.92
CA ARG A 44 8.25 -1.00 8.94
C ARG A 44 7.28 -2.14 8.66
N TRP A 45 7.09 -2.47 7.39
CA TRP A 45 6.30 -3.64 7.02
C TRP A 45 7.09 -4.92 7.30
N VAL A 46 6.43 -5.91 7.88
CA VAL A 46 7.05 -7.21 8.21
C VAL A 46 7.55 -7.88 6.93
N GLY A 47 8.82 -8.27 6.90
CA GLY A 47 9.44 -8.89 5.72
C GLY A 47 9.79 -7.92 4.58
N CYS A 48 9.74 -6.60 4.80
CA CYS A 48 10.17 -5.63 3.79
C CYS A 48 11.69 -5.68 3.57
N SER A 49 12.11 -5.87 2.32
CA SER A 49 13.52 -5.95 1.92
C SER A 49 14.31 -4.62 2.00
N ARG A 50 13.72 -3.55 2.57
CA ARG A 50 14.41 -2.25 2.72
C ARG A 50 15.14 -2.08 4.05
N ASP A 51 15.06 -3.04 4.97
CA ASP A 51 15.75 -3.01 6.28
C ASP A 51 15.61 -1.65 6.98
N GLU A 52 14.39 -1.11 7.03
CA GLU A 52 14.08 0.16 7.70
C GLU A 52 14.86 1.41 7.19
N LYS A 53 15.42 1.36 5.98
CA LYS A 53 16.11 2.51 5.38
C LYS A 53 15.13 3.65 5.09
N PRO A 54 15.42 4.90 5.53
CA PRO A 54 14.52 6.03 5.34
C PRO A 54 14.45 6.48 3.89
N PHE A 55 13.27 6.92 3.49
CA PHE A 55 13.02 7.60 2.24
C PHE A 55 13.35 9.09 2.37
N LYS A 56 13.80 9.71 1.27
CA LYS A 56 14.10 11.15 1.22
C LYS A 56 12.85 12.05 1.23
N ALA A 57 11.66 11.48 1.02
CA ALA A 57 10.40 12.21 0.99
C ALA A 57 9.21 11.30 1.30
N GLN A 58 8.14 11.89 1.84
CA GLN A 58 6.90 11.19 2.20
C GLN A 58 6.26 10.46 1.01
N TYR A 59 6.11 11.12 -0.14
CA TYR A 59 5.47 10.52 -1.31
C TYR A 59 6.19 9.26 -1.79
N MET A 60 7.51 9.14 -1.55
CA MET A 60 8.27 7.94 -1.91
C MET A 60 7.89 6.75 -1.03
N LEU A 61 7.63 6.98 0.26
CA LEU A 61 7.12 5.96 1.16
C LEU A 61 5.70 5.56 0.75
N VAL A 62 4.82 6.53 0.45
CA VAL A 62 3.44 6.25 -0.01
C VAL A 62 3.45 5.35 -1.26
N VAL A 63 4.24 5.71 -2.28
CA VAL A 63 4.37 4.90 -3.50
C VAL A 63 4.96 3.52 -3.19
N HIS A 64 5.95 3.44 -2.30
CA HIS A 64 6.51 2.15 -1.87
C HIS A 64 5.47 1.23 -1.24
N MET A 65 4.55 1.76 -0.44
CA MET A 65 3.52 0.95 0.24
C MET A 65 2.58 0.24 -0.72
N ARG A 66 2.45 0.69 -1.98
CA ARG A 66 1.68 -0.02 -3.01
C ARG A 66 2.19 -1.43 -3.30
N ARG A 67 3.48 -1.70 -3.07
CA ARG A 67 4.06 -3.05 -3.18
C ARG A 67 3.44 -4.01 -2.16
N HIS A 68 3.10 -3.49 -0.99
CA HIS A 68 2.60 -4.27 0.14
C HIS A 68 1.08 -4.37 0.10
N THR A 69 0.38 -3.27 -0.18
CA THR A 69 -1.09 -3.24 -0.21
C THR A 69 -1.69 -3.77 -1.51
N GLY A 70 -0.86 -3.98 -2.54
CA GLY A 70 -1.34 -4.39 -3.87
C GLY A 70 -2.19 -3.33 -4.57
N GLU A 71 -2.22 -2.08 -4.09
CA GLU A 71 -3.06 -1.03 -4.67
C GLU A 71 -2.74 -0.80 -6.15
N LYS A 72 -3.76 -0.97 -6.99
CA LYS A 72 -3.74 -0.66 -8.43
C LYS A 72 -4.67 0.54 -8.69
N PRO A 73 -4.21 1.79 -8.51
CA PRO A 73 -5.06 2.98 -8.66
C PRO A 73 -5.40 3.30 -10.12
N HIS A 74 -4.64 2.76 -11.08
CA HIS A 74 -4.90 2.90 -12.50
C HIS A 74 -5.42 1.56 -13.04
N LYS A 75 -6.74 1.37 -12.97
CA LYS A 75 -7.39 0.35 -13.81
C LYS A 75 -7.32 0.88 -15.23
N CYS A 76 -6.55 0.22 -16.10
CA CYS A 76 -6.56 0.55 -17.52
C CYS A 76 -7.94 0.23 -18.07
N THR A 77 -8.76 1.25 -18.29
CA THR A 77 -10.00 1.15 -19.06
C THR A 77 -9.63 1.06 -20.55
N VAL A 78 -8.93 -0.01 -20.96
CA VAL A 78 -8.81 -0.33 -22.39
C VAL A 78 -10.17 -0.90 -22.80
N SER A 79 -11.08 0.00 -23.15
CA SER A 79 -12.35 -0.35 -23.78
C SER A 79 -12.02 -1.05 -25.11
N ILE A 80 -12.21 -2.36 -25.15
CA ILE A 80 -12.09 -3.18 -26.36
C ILE A 80 -13.30 -2.84 -27.23
N TYR A 81 -13.21 -1.79 -28.05
CA TYR A 81 -14.22 -1.53 -29.08
C TYR A 81 -13.54 -1.35 -30.45
N PHE A 82 -13.77 -2.37 -31.28
CA PHE A 82 -14.01 -2.31 -32.73
C PHE A 82 -12.91 -1.79 -33.67
N PHE A 83 -12.16 -2.74 -34.23
CA PHE A 83 -11.88 -2.74 -35.67
C PHE A 83 -12.55 -3.98 -36.26
N ILE A 84 -13.77 -3.82 -36.77
CA ILE A 84 -14.34 -4.62 -37.87
C ILE A 84 -14.47 -3.67 -39.05
#